data_AF-A0A926FNE0-F1
#
_entry.id   AF-A0A926FNE0-F1
#
_cell.length_a   1.000
_cell.length_b   1.000
_cell.length_c   1.000
_cell.angle_alpha   90.00
_cell.angle_beta   90.00
_cell.angle_gamma   90.00
#
_symmetry.space_group_name_H-M   'P 1'
#
loop_
_entity.id
_entity.type
_entity.pdbx_description
1 polymer ?
#
loop_
_entity_poly.entity_id
_entity_poly.type
_entity_poly.pdbx_seq_one_letter_code
_entity_poly.pdbx_strand_id
1 'polypeptide(L)' 'MLPRDSAILEALRQKGSRVLTFRQLAKKLGVREADEEALRESLEALERAGEIARIRGEQYSSIDL' A
#
# COMPACT_ATOMS: atom_id res chain seq x y z
N MET A 1 3.67 11.42 -10.27
CA MET A 1 4.28 11.91 -9.02
C MET A 1 4.07 10.79 -8.02
N LEU A 2 5.14 10.22 -7.50
CA LEU A 2 5.04 9.03 -6.66
C LEU A 2 4.42 9.38 -5.30
N PRO A 3 3.48 8.59 -4.79
CA PRO A 3 2.97 8.79 -3.46
C PRO A 3 4.10 8.58 -2.44
N ARG A 4 4.19 9.48 -1.46
CA ARG A 4 5.11 9.30 -0.31
C ARG A 4 4.65 8.11 0.53
N ASP A 5 5.59 7.42 1.16
CA ASP A 5 5.32 6.26 2.03
C ASP A 5 4.25 6.54 3.09
N SER A 6 4.27 7.75 3.68
CA SER A 6 3.27 8.20 4.65
C SER A 6 1.84 8.21 4.07
N ALA A 7 1.66 8.57 2.80
CA ALA A 7 0.36 8.56 2.14
C ALA A 7 -0.15 7.13 1.88
N ILE A 8 0.76 6.19 1.61
CA ILE A 8 0.46 4.77 1.46
C ILE A 8 -0.05 4.20 2.79
N LEU A 9 0.66 4.48 3.88
CA LEU A 9 0.29 4.05 5.23
C LEU A 9 -1.02 4.68 5.69
N GLU A 10 -1.22 5.97 5.45
CA GLU A 10 -2.47 6.66 5.80
C GLU A 10 -3.67 6.09 5.00
N ALA A 11 -3.46 5.78 3.72
CA ALA A 11 -4.48 5.16 2.88
C ALA A 11 -4.91 3.76 3.38
N LEU A 12 -3.96 2.98 3.90
CA LEU A 12 -4.18 1.68 4.53
C LEU A 12 -4.82 1.80 5.93
N ARG A 13 -4.34 2.72 6.78
CA ARG A 13 -4.84 2.97 8.15
C ARG A 13 -6.28 3.48 8.15
N GLN A 14 -6.64 4.39 7.24
CA GLN A 14 -8.02 4.94 7.13
C GLN A 14 -9.10 3.87 6.97
N LYS A 15 -8.74 2.67 6.47
CA LYS A 15 -9.70 1.59 6.25
C LYS A 15 -9.79 0.60 7.42
N GLY A 16 -9.03 0.83 8.50
CA GLY A 16 -9.17 0.23 9.82
C GLY A 16 -9.65 -1.23 9.81
N SER A 17 -8.84 -2.16 9.28
CA SER A 17 -9.10 -3.61 9.17
C SER A 17 -9.57 -4.14 7.80
N ARG A 18 -9.90 -3.27 6.82
CA ARG A 18 -10.22 -3.72 5.46
C ARG A 18 -8.99 -3.78 4.57
N VAL A 19 -8.55 -5.00 4.32
CA VAL A 19 -7.48 -5.35 3.38
C VAL A 19 -7.73 -4.71 2.01
N LEU A 20 -6.74 -3.97 1.49
CA LEU A 20 -6.79 -3.31 0.18
C LEU A 20 -5.99 -4.11 -0.85
N THR A 21 -6.56 -4.33 -2.04
CA THR A 21 -5.77 -4.89 -3.14
C THR A 21 -4.85 -3.85 -3.76
N PHE A 22 -3.77 -4.28 -4.42
CA PHE A 22 -2.86 -3.37 -5.13
C PHE A 22 -3.59 -2.37 -6.03
N ARG A 23 -4.54 -2.85 -6.86
CA ARG A 23 -5.34 -1.99 -7.74
C ARG A 23 -6.20 -0.98 -6.99
N GLN A 24 -6.78 -1.35 -5.85
CA GLN A 24 -7.56 -0.42 -5.04
C GLN A 24 -6.67 0.66 -4.41
N LEU A 25 -5.46 0.29 -3.99
CA LEU A 25 -4.48 1.20 -3.43
C LEU A 25 -3.94 2.16 -4.49
N ALA A 26 -3.53 1.66 -5.65
CA ALA A 26 -3.10 2.46 -6.79
C ALA A 26 -4.18 3.48 -7.20
N LYS A 27 -5.44 3.04 -7.32
CA LYS A 27 -6.56 3.92 -7.63
C LYS A 27 -6.79 4.99 -6.55
N LYS A 28 -6.69 4.63 -5.27
CA LYS A 28 -6.87 5.58 -4.15
C LYS A 28 -5.74 6.62 -4.09
N LEU A 29 -4.53 6.21 -4.43
CA LEU A 29 -3.35 7.07 -4.49
C LEU A 29 -3.21 7.85 -5.81
N GLY A 30 -4.10 7.62 -6.78
CA GLY A 30 -4.03 8.25 -8.11
C GLY A 30 -2.77 7.85 -8.89
N VAL A 31 -2.23 6.66 -8.64
CA VAL A 31 -1.03 6.14 -9.30
C VAL A 31 -1.38 5.75 -10.74
N ARG A 32 -0.55 6.22 -11.68
CA ARG A 32 -0.66 5.88 -13.11
C ARG A 32 0.05 4.56 -13.37
N GLU A 33 -0.30 3.86 -14.45
CA GLU A 33 0.32 2.58 -14.83
C GLU A 33 1.86 2.66 -14.89
N ALA A 34 2.40 3.77 -15.42
CA ALA A 34 3.85 4.00 -15.47
C ALA A 34 4.53 4.17 -14.10
N ASP A 35 3.76 4.48 -13.05
CA ASP A 35 4.21 4.68 -11.67
C ASP A 35 3.87 3.42 -10.80
N GLU A 36 3.27 2.36 -11.36
CA GLU A 36 2.84 1.16 -10.61
C GLU A 36 4.02 0.30 -10.11
N GLU A 37 5.10 0.18 -10.87
CA GLU A 37 6.30 -0.56 -10.43
C GLU A 37 6.92 0.08 -9.19
N ALA A 38 7.06 1.41 -9.18
CA ALA A 38 7.59 2.13 -8.04
C ALA A 38 6.66 2.06 -6.82
N LEU A 39 5.34 2.00 -7.02
CA LEU A 39 4.40 1.70 -5.93
C LEU A 39 4.63 0.30 -5.37
N ARG A 40 4.89 -0.70 -6.23
CA ARG A 40 5.19 -2.06 -5.81
C ARG A 40 6.47 -2.13 -4.99
N GLU A 41 7.53 -1.45 -5.41
CA GLU A 41 8.78 -1.35 -4.65
C GLU A 41 8.57 -0.70 -3.28
N SER A 42 7.78 0.37 -3.23
CA SER A 42 7.45 1.06 -1.96
C SER A 42 6.68 0.15 -1.01
N LEU A 43 5.73 -0.64 -1.53
CA LEU A 43 4.99 -1.63 -0.74
C LEU A 43 5.89 -2.75 -0.23
N GLU A 44 6.84 -3.22 -1.04
CA GLU A 44 7.80 -4.24 -0.61
C GLU A 44 8.75 -3.71 0.48
N ALA A 45 9.19 -2.46 0.37
CA ALA A 45 9.98 -1.79 1.40
C ALA A 45 9.21 -1.65 2.71
N LEU A 46 7.93 -1.25 2.65
CA LEU A 46 7.05 -1.15 3.81
C LEU A 46 6.73 -2.52 4.44
N GLU A 47 6.61 -3.57 3.61
CA GLU A 47 6.42 -4.94 4.10
C GLU A 47 7.67 -5.43 4.84
N ARG A 48 8.86 -5.21 4.26
CA ARG A 48 10.13 -5.50 4.93
C ARG A 48 10.34 -4.72 6.22
N ALA A 49 9.84 -3.48 6.28
CA ALA A 49 9.89 -2.66 7.48
C ALA A 49 8.90 -3.12 8.57
N GLY A 50 7.98 -4.04 8.26
CA GLY A 50 6.96 -4.50 9.18
C GLY A 50 5.79 -3.52 9.37
N GLU A 51 5.67 -2.52 8.51
CA GLU A 51 4.59 -1.52 8.57
C GLU A 51 3.29 -2.04 7.93
N ILE A 52 3.42 -2.93 6.94
CA ILE A 52 2.29 -3.56 6.24
C ILE A 52 2.48 -5.07 6.16
N ALA A 53 1.37 -5.80 6.17
CA ALA A 53 1.36 -7.25 5.91
C ALA A 53 0.63 -7.54 4.60
N ARG A 54 1.23 -8.37 3.74
CA ARG A 54 0.56 -8.97 2.58
C ARG A 54 -0.13 -10.26 2.97
N ILE A 55 -1.46 -10.22 2.90
CA ILE A 55 -2.35 -11.36 3.06
C ILE A 55 -2.56 -11.98 1.68
N ARG A 56 -2.69 -13.32 1.60
CA ARG A 56 -2.78 -14.09 0.34
C ARG A 56 -3.73 -13.43 -0.67
N GLY A 57 -3.22 -13.13 -1.87
CA GLY A 57 -4.00 -12.52 -2.96
C GLY A 57 -3.78 -11.02 -3.19
N GLU A 58 -2.55 -10.51 -3.04
CA GLU A 58 -2.20 -9.08 -3.27
C GLU A 58 -2.95 -8.11 -2.35
N GLN A 59 -3.11 -8.50 -1.10
CA GLN A 59 -4.01 -7.88 -0.16
C GLN A 59 -3.19 -7.27 0.99
N TYR A 60 -3.23 -5.95 1.18
CA TYR A 60 -2.40 -5.22 2.15
C TYR A 60 -3.22 -4.72 3.34
N SER A 61 -2.69 -4.91 4.55
CA SER A 61 -3.24 -4.33 5.79
C SER A 61 -2.15 -3.61 6.58
N SER A 62 -2.49 -2.50 7.22
CA SER A 62 -1.62 -1.85 8.21
C SER A 62 -1.46 -2.76 9.44
N ILE A 63 -0.25 -2.82 9.97
CA ILE A 63 0.02 -3.43 11.28
C ILE A 63 -0.04 -2.29 12.30
N ASP A 64 -1.04 -2.30 13.16
CA ASP A 64 -1.04 -1.45 14.36
C ASP A 64 -0.34 -2.26 15.47
N LEU A 65 0.86 -1.84 15.84
CA LEU A 65 1.63 -2.33 16.99
C LEU A 65 1.26 -1.51 18.24
#